data_AF-A0A7C1W2W0-F1
#
_entry.id   AF-A0A7C1W2W0-F1
#
_cell.length_a   1.000
_cell.length_b   1.000
_cell.length_c   1.000
_cell.angle_alpha   90.00
_cell.angle_beta   90.00
_cell.angle_gamma   90.00
#
_symmetry.space_group_name_H-M   'P 1'
#
loop_
_entity.id
_entity.type
_entity.pdbx_description
1 polymer ?
#
loop_
_entity_poly.entity_id
_entity_poly.type
_entity_poly.pdbx_seq_one_letter_code
_entity_poly.pdbx_strand_id
1 'polypeptide(L)'
;MKKDLKEKQKRGMIRDWILLSLILIITVVLLSIFPERKETVISTSWDFFIEMIMILPAVMVILGLFAVWVPKDIVVRYLGKTSGIE
;
A
#
# COMPACT_ATOMS: atom_id res chain seq x y z
N MET A 1 -12.07 -25.30 -20.05
CA MET A 1 -12.10 -24.91 -18.62
C MET A 1 -10.76 -24.43 -18.07
N LYS A 2 -9.66 -25.22 -18.06
CA LYS A 2 -8.34 -24.71 -17.58
C LYS A 2 -7.67 -23.69 -18.52
N LYS A 3 -7.93 -23.74 -19.83
CA LYS A 3 -7.38 -22.77 -20.81
C LYS A 3 -8.01 -21.39 -20.67
N ASP A 4 -9.32 -21.33 -20.47
CA ASP A 4 -10.10 -20.09 -20.34
C ASP A 4 -9.70 -19.26 -19.10
N LEU A 5 -9.41 -19.95 -17.98
CA LEU A 5 -8.90 -19.31 -16.76
C LEU A 5 -7.51 -18.70 -16.96
N LYS A 6 -6.64 -19.39 -17.72
CA LYS A 6 -5.27 -18.93 -17.99
C LYS A 6 -5.24 -17.71 -18.93
N GLU A 7 -6.14 -17.65 -19.91
CA GLU A 7 -6.31 -16.48 -20.79
C GLU A 7 -6.88 -15.26 -20.06
N LYS A 8 -7.89 -15.45 -19.21
CA LYS A 8 -8.48 -14.36 -18.41
C LYS A 8 -7.47 -13.77 -17.43
N GLN A 9 -6.66 -14.62 -16.79
CA GLN A 9 -5.58 -14.19 -15.91
C GLN A 9 -4.47 -13.43 -16.67
N LYS A 10 -4.10 -13.90 -17.87
CA LYS A 10 -3.09 -13.23 -18.71
C LYS A 10 -3.56 -11.84 -19.16
N ARG A 11 -4.84 -11.69 -19.53
CA ARG A 11 -5.44 -10.39 -19.87
C ARG A 11 -5.46 -9.42 -18.69
N GLY A 12 -5.73 -9.91 -17.48
CA GLY A 12 -5.64 -9.11 -16.24
C GLY A 12 -4.23 -8.54 -16.05
N MET A 13 -3.21 -9.42 -16.06
CA MET A 13 -1.82 -9.00 -15.92
C MET A 13 -1.37 -8.02 -17.01
N ILE A 14 -1.72 -8.25 -18.28
CA ILE A 14 -1.34 -7.33 -19.37
C ILE A 14 -1.96 -5.95 -19.16
N ARG A 15 -3.23 -5.88 -18.72
CA ARG A 15 -3.89 -4.61 -18.41
C ARG A 15 -3.18 -3.88 -17.27
N ASP A 16 -2.81 -4.59 -16.21
CA ASP A 16 -2.14 -4.00 -15.06
C ASP A 16 -0.74 -3.46 -15.45
N TRP A 17 0.00 -4.19 -16.28
CA TRP A 17 1.28 -3.73 -16.84
C TRP A 17 1.12 -2.50 -17.74
N ILE A 18 0.06 -2.43 -18.56
CA ILE A 18 -0.25 -1.25 -19.38
C ILE A 18 -0.58 -0.04 -18.49
N LEU A 19 -1.37 -0.22 -17.43
CA LEU A 19 -1.71 0.84 -16.49
C LEU A 19 -0.47 1.35 -15.76
N LEU A 20 0.40 0.45 -15.29
CA LEU A 20 1.68 0.81 -14.68
C LEU A 20 2.56 1.61 -15.65
N SER A 21 2.67 1.16 -16.90
CA SER A 21 3.43 1.86 -17.93
C SER A 21 2.86 3.26 -18.22
N LEU A 22 1.54 3.40 -18.26
CA LEU A 22 0.87 4.69 -18.48
C LEU A 22 1.18 5.67 -17.34
N ILE A 23 1.05 5.22 -16.09
CA ILE A 23 1.37 6.01 -14.89
C ILE A 23 2.85 6.41 -14.87
N LEU A 24 3.74 5.51 -15.27
CA LEU A 24 5.18 5.81 -15.35
C LEU A 24 5.44 6.92 -16.36
N ILE A 25 4.86 6.84 -17.56
CA ILE A 25 5.00 7.85 -18.62
C ILE A 25 4.48 9.20 -18.14
N ILE A 26 3.29 9.24 -17.54
CA ILE A 26 2.70 10.47 -16.98
C ILE A 26 3.64 11.09 -15.95
N THR A 27 4.19 10.27 -15.05
CA THR A 27 5.13 10.72 -14.01
C THR A 27 6.39 11.34 -14.64
N VAL A 28 6.98 10.68 -15.64
CA VAL A 28 8.17 11.19 -16.34
C VAL A 28 7.89 12.51 -17.05
N VAL A 29 6.74 12.62 -17.74
CA VAL A 29 6.32 13.85 -18.42
C VAL A 29 6.14 14.99 -17.42
N LEU A 30 5.45 14.74 -16.30
CA LEU A 30 5.21 15.74 -15.26
C LEU A 30 6.51 16.24 -14.64
N LEU A 31 7.44 15.32 -14.35
CA LEU A 31 8.76 15.67 -13.85
C LEU A 31 9.59 16.43 -14.90
N SER A 32 9.44 16.16 -16.19
CA SER A 32 10.13 16.90 -17.24
C SER A 32 9.65 18.35 -17.38
N ILE A 33 8.37 18.62 -17.09
CA ILE A 33 7.80 19.98 -17.08
C ILE A 33 8.22 20.75 -15.83
N PHE A 34 8.38 20.07 -14.69
CA PHE A 34 8.76 20.66 -13.41
C PHE A 34 10.06 20.06 -12.84
N PRO A 35 11.23 20.32 -13.46
CA PRO A 35 12.49 19.72 -13.03
C PRO A 35 12.93 20.15 -11.62
N GLU A 36 12.57 21.36 -11.20
CA GLU A 36 12.86 21.90 -9.86
C GLU A 36 12.21 21.10 -8.73
N ARG A 37 11.09 20.41 -9.02
CA ARG A 37 10.36 19.63 -8.01
C ARG A 37 10.83 18.19 -7.92
N LYS A 38 11.70 17.71 -8.84
CA LYS A 38 12.19 16.33 -8.85
C LYS A 38 12.89 15.97 -7.55
N GLU A 39 13.82 16.81 -7.12
CA GLU A 39 14.63 16.57 -5.93
C GLU A 39 13.77 16.57 -4.67
N THR A 40 12.87 17.55 -4.54
CA THR A 40 11.92 17.61 -3.42
C THR A 40 11.00 16.39 -3.38
N VAL A 41 10.49 15.93 -4.52
CA VAL A 41 9.59 14.75 -4.57
C VAL A 41 10.33 13.50 -4.14
N ILE A 42 11.57 13.30 -4.60
CA ILE A 42 12.38 12.14 -4.24
C ILE A 42 12.77 12.20 -2.76
N SER A 43 13.28 13.34 -2.29
CA SER A 43 13.70 13.51 -0.89
C SER A 43 12.53 13.34 0.06
N THR A 44 11.40 14.00 -0.21
CA THR A 44 10.20 13.90 0.63
C THR A 44 9.68 12.47 0.66
N SER A 45 9.61 11.79 -0.50
CA SER A 45 9.16 10.39 -0.55
C SER A 45 10.10 9.46 0.23
N TRP A 46 11.41 9.71 0.16
CA TRP A 46 12.42 8.95 0.89
C TRP A 46 12.33 9.20 2.40
N ASP A 47 12.22 10.45 2.81
CA ASP A 47 12.08 10.86 4.21
C ASP A 47 10.81 10.25 4.81
N PHE A 48 9.67 10.32 4.11
CA PHE A 48 8.43 9.65 4.51
C PHE A 48 8.61 8.13 4.65
N PHE A 49 9.32 7.50 3.72
CA PHE A 49 9.55 6.06 3.76
C PHE A 49 10.37 5.67 5.01
N ILE A 50 11.43 6.42 5.30
CA ILE A 50 12.26 6.22 6.50
C ILE A 50 11.46 6.51 7.77
N GLU A 51 10.66 7.58 7.78
CA GLU A 51 9.81 7.94 8.91
C GLU A 51 8.80 6.83 9.22
N MET A 52 8.14 6.27 8.21
CA MET A 52 7.27 5.10 8.38
C MET A 52 8.01 3.92 8.99
N ILE A 53 9.21 3.59 8.49
CA ILE A 53 10.03 2.49 9.03
C ILE A 53 10.43 2.76 10.49
N MET A 54 10.77 3.99 10.85
CA MET A 54 11.12 4.36 12.23
C MET A 54 9.92 4.35 13.19
N ILE A 55 8.71 4.65 12.69
CA ILE A 55 7.47 4.62 13.49
C ILE A 55 6.98 3.18 13.73
N LEU A 56 7.20 2.26 12.79
CA LEU A 56 6.75 0.86 12.89
C LEU A 56 7.19 0.16 14.19
N PRO A 57 8.46 0.26 14.67
CA PRO A 57 8.88 -0.29 15.95
C PRO A 57 8.01 0.14 17.13
N ALA A 58 7.71 1.44 17.24
CA ALA A 58 6.88 1.97 18.32
C ALA A 58 5.46 1.44 18.24
N VAL A 59 4.87 1.42 17.04
CA VAL A 59 3.54 0.85 16.80
C VAL A 59 3.50 -0.63 17.15
N MET A 60 4.54 -1.38 16.80
CA MET A 60 4.64 -2.81 17.10
C MET A 60 4.67 -3.09 18.62
N VAL A 61 5.38 -2.26 19.39
CA VAL A 61 5.38 -2.37 20.86
C VAL A 61 3.99 -2.12 21.42
N ILE A 62 3.31 -1.05 20.96
CA ILE A 62 1.95 -0.72 21.42
C ILE A 62 0.97 -1.85 21.09
N LEU A 63 1.01 -2.36 19.86
CA LEU A 63 0.18 -3.48 19.43
C LEU A 63 0.47 -4.76 20.24
N GLY A 64 1.74 -5.04 20.53
CA GLY A 64 2.15 -6.17 21.35
C GLY A 64 1.62 -6.08 22.79
N LEU A 65 1.73 -4.90 23.40
CA LEU A 65 1.18 -4.66 24.75
C LEU A 65 -0.35 -4.77 24.75
N PHE A 66 -1.02 -4.18 23.76
CA PHE A 66 -2.46 -4.28 23.57
C PHE A 66 -2.89 -5.75 23.44
N ALA A 67 -2.17 -6.56 22.66
CA ALA A 67 -2.50 -7.97 22.46
C ALA A 67 -2.38 -8.83 23.74
N VAL A 68 -1.51 -8.44 24.67
CA VAL A 68 -1.37 -9.13 25.97
C VAL A 68 -2.44 -8.68 26.96
N TRP A 69 -2.77 -7.39 26.97
CA TRP A 69 -3.69 -6.80 27.95
C TRP A 69 -5.16 -6.95 27.57
N VAL A 70 -5.47 -7.02 26.28
CA VAL A 70 -6.85 -7.04 25.81
C VAL A 70 -7.30 -8.49 25.56
N PRO A 71 -8.33 -8.98 26.28
CA PRO A 71 -8.84 -10.32 26.08
C PRO A 71 -9.46 -10.47 24.69
N LYS A 72 -9.26 -11.65 24.09
CA LYS A 72 -9.67 -11.94 22.70
C LYS A 72 -11.16 -11.70 22.45
N ASP A 73 -12.01 -11.92 23.45
CA ASP A 73 -13.46 -11.71 23.36
C ASP A 73 -13.84 -10.24 23.11
N ILE A 74 -13.09 -9.30 23.70
CA ILE A 74 -13.28 -7.85 23.48
C ILE A 74 -12.82 -7.48 22.06
N VAL A 75 -11.68 -8.01 21.62
CA VAL A 75 -11.17 -7.78 20.26
C VAL A 75 -12.17 -8.27 19.22
N VAL A 76 -12.69 -9.49 19.34
CA VAL A 76 -13.65 -10.05 18.38
C VAL A 76 -15.01 -9.34 18.43
N ARG A 77 -15.42 -8.83 19.60
CA ARG A 77 -16.71 -8.11 19.74
C ARG A 77 -16.69 -6.73 19.09
N TYR A 78 -15.57 -6.00 19.16
CA TYR A 78 -15.47 -4.61 18.69
C TYR A 78 -14.70 -4.44 17.37
N LEU A 79 -13.72 -5.30 17.10
CA LEU A 79 -12.91 -5.33 15.87
C LEU A 79 -13.26 -6.51 14.93
N GLY A 80 -14.15 -7.41 15.36
CA GLY A 80 -14.61 -8.55 14.57
C GLY A 80 -15.79 -8.23 13.68
N LYS A 81 -16.83 -9.09 13.66
CA LYS A 81 -17.84 -9.23 12.58
C LYS A 81 -18.55 -7.95 12.08
N THR A 82 -18.43 -6.82 12.77
CA THR A 82 -19.06 -5.53 12.45
C THR A 82 -18.06 -4.45 12.01
N SER A 83 -16.76 -4.77 11.94
CA SER A 83 -15.69 -3.82 11.56
C SER A 83 -15.42 -3.76 10.06
N GLY A 84 -16.11 -4.61 9.28
CA GLY A 84 -16.35 -4.36 7.87
C GLY A 84 -17.65 -3.58 7.71
N ILE A 85 -17.59 -2.47 6.99
CA ILE A 85 -18.78 -1.90 6.35
C ILE A 85 -19.22 -2.95 5.32
N GLU A 86 -20.49 -3.34 5.35
CA GLU A 86 -21.12 -4.19 4.32
C GLU A 86 -20.84 -3.69 2.89
#